data_AF-A0A0U1DQY5-F1
#
_entry.id   AF-A0A0U1DQY5-F1
#
_cell.length_a   1.000
_cell.length_b   1.000
_cell.length_c   1.000
_cell.angle_alpha   90.00
_cell.angle_beta   90.00
_cell.angle_gamma   90.00
#
_symmetry.space_group_name_H-M   'P 1'
#
loop_
_entity.id
_entity.type
_entity.pdbx_description
1 polymer ?
#
loop_
_entity_poly.entity_id
_entity_poly.type
_entity_poly.pdbx_seq_one_letter_code
_entity_poly.pdbx_strand_id
1 'polypeptide(L)'
;MFDMAELAQVNPHADEAELHRRIEELERAKSAAAAGQARCAALLDEKRRADEAAARVPRAKRGRGVASEIALARHDSPTCGSRHLGFAKALVYEMPYTLAALESGVLSEWRATLIVRESACLTVEDRRALDAEMCGDVTKLDGLGNGRIERKPRRSPIGWIRRRSSTGRRRQRRIEMSGSGRRRTAWHASRCCCRCRRASAFMRR
;
A
#
# COMPACT_ATOMS: atom_id res chain seq x y z
N MET A 1 14.10 6.54 24.16
CA MET A 1 12.64 6.78 24.02
C MET A 1 12.51 7.98 23.11
N PHE A 2 11.75 7.90 22.01
CA PHE A 2 11.60 9.05 21.09
C PHE A 2 10.95 10.21 21.85
N ASP A 3 11.60 11.36 21.94
CA ASP A 3 10.99 12.55 22.54
C ASP A 3 10.10 13.24 21.51
N MET A 4 8.79 13.07 21.68
CA MET A 4 7.79 13.70 20.80
C MET A 4 7.76 15.22 20.96
N ALA A 5 8.15 15.75 22.13
CA ALA A 5 8.22 17.19 22.34
C ALA A 5 9.38 17.79 21.53
N GLU A 6 10.51 17.09 21.43
CA GLU A 6 11.65 17.51 20.63
C GLU A 6 11.29 17.62 19.13
N LEU A 7 10.51 16.69 18.58
CA LEU A 7 10.05 16.76 17.18
C LEU A 7 9.11 17.97 16.92
N ALA A 8 8.32 18.37 17.92
CA ALA A 8 7.38 19.49 17.78
C ALA A 8 8.02 20.87 18.02
N GLN A 9 9.24 20.91 18.56
CA GLN A 9 9.96 22.16 18.81
C GLN A 9 10.42 22.83 17.52
N VAL A 10 10.29 24.15 17.49
CA VAL A 10 10.73 25.04 16.42
C VAL A 10 11.44 26.23 17.08
N ASN A 11 12.65 26.54 16.62
CA ASN A 11 13.37 27.73 17.07
C ASN A 11 12.72 28.99 16.46
N PRO A 12 12.16 29.91 17.28
CA PRO A 12 11.52 31.12 16.77
C PRO A 12 12.50 32.11 16.13
N HIS A 13 13.80 31.94 16.35
CA HIS A 13 14.86 32.76 15.78
C HIS A 13 15.55 32.10 14.58
N ALA A 14 15.05 30.95 14.11
CA ALA A 14 15.62 30.27 12.95
C ALA A 14 15.43 31.09 11.67
N ASP A 15 16.42 31.03 10.79
CA ASP A 15 16.30 31.60 9.45
C ASP A 15 15.46 30.70 8.51
N GLU A 16 15.14 31.20 7.31
CA GLU A 16 14.33 30.46 6.33
C GLU A 16 14.95 29.10 5.95
N ALA A 17 16.28 29.04 5.81
CA ALA A 17 16.99 27.83 5.41
C ALA A 17 17.02 26.79 6.54
N GLU A 18 17.13 27.23 7.79
CA GLU A 18 16.98 26.41 9.00
C GLU A 18 15.57 25.85 9.12
N LEU A 19 14.54 26.67 8.90
CA LEU A 19 13.15 26.22 8.90
C LEU A 19 12.89 25.19 7.78
N HIS A 20 13.45 25.41 6.58
CA HIS A 20 13.34 24.45 5.48
C HIS A 20 14.01 23.10 5.83
N ARG A 21 15.26 23.12 6.32
CA ARG A 21 15.96 21.91 6.78
C ARG A 21 15.18 21.19 7.88
N ARG A 22 14.60 21.93 8.82
CA ARG A 22 13.77 21.35 9.88
C ARG A 22 12.55 20.62 9.33
N ILE A 23 11.89 21.17 8.31
CA ILE A 23 10.77 20.50 7.64
C ILE A 23 11.24 19.19 6.96
N GLU A 24 12.39 19.21 6.29
CA GLU A 24 12.96 18.01 5.66
C GLU A 24 13.28 16.90 6.69
N GLU A 25 13.89 17.27 7.83
CA GLU A 25 14.16 16.34 8.92
C GLU A 25 12.88 15.69 9.45
N LEU A 26 11.83 16.48 9.68
CA LEU A 26 10.54 15.98 10.16
C LEU A 26 9.86 15.08 9.12
N GLU A 27 9.98 15.38 7.83
CA GLU A 27 9.47 14.50 6.77
C GLU A 27 10.23 13.16 6.71
N ARG A 28 11.55 13.18 6.87
CA ARG A 28 12.37 11.96 6.98
C ARG A 28 11.96 11.13 8.21
N ALA A 29 11.74 11.79 9.35
CA ALA A 29 11.28 11.12 10.57
C ALA A 29 9.91 10.45 10.38
N LYS A 30 8.94 11.14 9.75
CA LYS A 30 7.64 10.53 9.42
C LYS A 30 7.78 9.34 8.48
N SER A 31 8.65 9.45 7.47
CA SER A 31 8.86 8.40 6.49
C SER A 31 9.51 7.16 7.12
N ALA A 32 10.52 7.34 7.97
CA ALA A 32 11.12 6.28 8.76
C ALA A 32 10.12 5.63 9.73
N ALA A 33 9.29 6.43 10.42
CA ALA A 33 8.23 5.93 11.28
C ALA A 33 7.20 5.09 10.49
N ALA A 34 6.82 5.51 9.29
CA ALA A 34 5.92 4.76 8.41
C ALA A 34 6.54 3.42 7.96
N ALA A 35 7.85 3.40 7.63
CA ALA A 35 8.57 2.16 7.34
C ALA A 35 8.58 1.21 8.57
N GLY A 36 8.84 1.75 9.76
CA GLY A 36 8.76 1.01 11.03
C GLY A 36 7.37 0.42 11.27
N GLN A 37 6.31 1.21 11.08
CA GLN A 37 4.92 0.75 11.18
C GLN A 37 4.62 -0.39 10.19
N ALA A 38 5.14 -0.32 8.96
CA ALA A 38 5.00 -1.39 7.98
C ALA A 38 5.70 -2.70 8.43
N ARG A 39 6.93 -2.62 8.94
CA ARG A 39 7.65 -3.79 9.48
C ARG A 39 6.90 -4.40 10.67
N CYS A 40 6.46 -3.57 11.62
CA CYS A 40 5.69 -4.00 12.78
C CYS A 40 4.37 -4.68 12.39
N ALA A 41 3.62 -4.11 11.44
CA ALA A 41 2.36 -4.68 10.98
C ALA A 41 2.54 -6.04 10.28
N ALA A 42 3.58 -6.18 9.45
CA ALA A 42 3.90 -7.44 8.80
C ALA A 42 4.30 -8.52 9.81
N LEU A 43 5.15 -8.18 10.78
CA LEU A 43 5.60 -9.08 11.83
C LEU A 43 4.45 -9.48 12.78
N LEU A 44 3.54 -8.55 13.10
CA LEU A 44 2.37 -8.84 13.93
C LEU A 44 1.43 -9.85 13.26
N ASP A 45 1.15 -9.70 11.95
CA ASP A 45 0.35 -10.68 11.18
C ASP A 45 1.04 -12.04 11.14
N GLU A 46 2.36 -12.09 10.97
CA GLU A 46 3.14 -13.33 11.00
C GLU A 46 3.04 -14.03 12.36
N LYS A 47 3.36 -13.33 13.46
CA LYS A 47 3.30 -13.88 14.82
C LYS A 47 1.91 -14.38 15.17
N ARG A 48 0.86 -13.58 14.92
CA ARG A 48 -0.52 -14.00 15.21
C ARG A 48 -0.89 -15.27 14.45
N ARG A 49 -0.52 -15.35 13.17
CA ARG A 49 -0.81 -16.55 12.34
C ARG A 49 -0.04 -17.77 12.82
N ALA A 50 1.20 -17.60 13.28
CA ALA A 50 2.02 -18.68 13.84
C ALA A 50 1.42 -19.20 15.15
N ASP A 51 1.06 -18.31 16.07
CA ASP A 51 0.45 -18.66 17.36
C ASP A 51 -0.89 -19.37 17.17
N GLU A 52 -1.75 -18.84 16.30
CA GLU A 52 -3.03 -19.49 15.96
C GLU A 52 -2.82 -20.83 15.24
N ALA A 53 -1.74 -20.99 14.48
CA ALA A 53 -1.40 -22.28 13.88
C ALA A 53 -0.99 -23.31 14.94
N ALA A 54 -0.16 -22.92 15.90
CA ALA A 54 0.23 -23.75 17.03
C ALA A 54 -0.98 -24.14 17.89
N ALA A 55 -1.93 -23.22 18.08
CA ALA A 55 -3.22 -23.46 18.73
C ALA A 55 -4.24 -24.22 17.86
N ARG A 56 -3.84 -24.75 16.70
CA ARG A 56 -4.68 -25.53 15.76
C ARG A 56 -5.94 -24.79 15.28
N VAL A 57 -5.94 -23.46 15.28
CA VAL A 57 -7.00 -22.66 14.67
C VAL A 57 -7.07 -22.98 13.17
N PRO A 58 -8.26 -23.20 12.58
CA PRO A 58 -8.40 -23.46 11.15
C PRO A 58 -7.76 -22.35 10.30
N ARG A 59 -7.05 -22.72 9.22
CA ARG A 59 -6.31 -21.76 8.35
C ARG A 59 -7.17 -20.57 7.89
N ALA A 60 -8.44 -20.80 7.56
CA ALA A 60 -9.38 -19.77 7.12
C ALA A 60 -9.75 -18.75 8.21
N LYS A 61 -9.52 -19.09 9.49
CA LYS A 61 -9.83 -18.26 10.65
C LYS A 61 -8.63 -17.47 11.17
N ARG A 62 -7.41 -17.76 10.66
CA ARG A 62 -6.17 -17.16 11.14
C ARG A 62 -5.97 -15.71 10.69
N GLY A 63 -5.45 -14.87 11.57
CA GLY A 63 -5.18 -13.45 11.36
C GLY A 63 -6.45 -12.60 11.29
N ARG A 64 -7.60 -13.11 11.77
CA ARG A 64 -8.83 -12.30 11.84
C ARG A 64 -8.68 -11.26 12.94
N GLY A 65 -9.11 -10.02 12.65
CA GLY A 65 -9.01 -8.90 13.59
C GLY A 65 -7.69 -8.12 13.52
N VAL A 66 -6.57 -8.77 13.16
CA VAL A 66 -5.23 -8.14 13.12
C VAL A 66 -5.19 -6.85 12.31
N ALA A 67 -5.82 -6.84 11.13
CA ALA A 67 -5.89 -5.64 10.30
C ALA A 67 -6.61 -4.47 11.00
N SER A 68 -7.70 -4.76 11.72
CA SER A 68 -8.44 -3.76 12.49
C SER A 68 -7.63 -3.25 13.69
N GLU A 69 -6.93 -4.15 14.40
CA GLU A 69 -6.01 -3.80 15.49
C GLU A 69 -4.93 -2.82 15.00
N ILE A 70 -4.32 -3.10 13.83
CA ILE A 70 -3.32 -2.21 13.21
C ILE A 70 -3.91 -0.83 12.89
N ALA A 71 -5.12 -0.77 12.31
CA ALA A 71 -5.75 0.52 12.01
C ALA A 71 -6.02 1.35 13.27
N LEU A 72 -6.53 0.71 14.32
CA LEU A 72 -6.78 1.38 15.60
C LEU A 72 -5.48 1.90 16.23
N ALA A 73 -4.40 1.12 16.19
CA ALA A 73 -3.08 1.55 16.67
C ALA A 73 -2.51 2.75 15.88
N ARG A 74 -2.96 2.93 14.63
CA ARG A 74 -2.61 4.08 13.78
C ARG A 74 -3.60 5.25 13.90
N HIS A 75 -4.55 5.19 14.83
CA HIS A 75 -5.63 6.17 14.98
C HIS A 75 -6.52 6.33 13.75
N ASP A 76 -6.66 5.27 12.95
CA ASP A 76 -7.52 5.20 11.77
C ASP A 76 -8.78 4.34 12.00
N SER A 77 -9.80 4.52 11.15
CA SER A 77 -10.97 3.64 11.14
C SER A 77 -10.55 2.17 10.95
N PRO A 78 -11.16 1.21 11.69
CA PRO A 78 -10.89 -0.22 11.49
C PRO A 78 -11.04 -0.69 10.03
N THR A 79 -11.89 -0.02 9.26
CA THR A 79 -12.10 -0.30 7.83
C THR A 79 -10.86 -0.05 6.97
N CYS A 80 -9.93 0.81 7.42
CA CYS A 80 -8.66 1.08 6.77
C CYS A 80 -7.61 -0.01 7.02
N GLY A 81 -7.86 -0.95 7.94
CA GLY A 81 -6.87 -1.95 8.36
C GLY A 81 -6.34 -2.83 7.24
N SER A 82 -7.21 -3.26 6.33
CA SER A 82 -6.80 -4.08 5.19
C SER A 82 -5.85 -3.32 4.23
N ARG A 83 -5.99 -1.99 4.14
CA ARG A 83 -5.08 -1.15 3.35
C ARG A 83 -3.71 -1.10 3.99
N HIS A 84 -3.64 -0.83 5.30
CA HIS A 84 -2.38 -0.76 6.05
C HIS A 84 -1.64 -2.09 6.06
N LEU A 85 -2.34 -3.18 6.37
CA LEU A 85 -1.72 -4.50 6.37
C LEU A 85 -1.32 -4.95 4.95
N GLY A 86 -2.12 -4.64 3.93
CA GLY A 86 -1.76 -4.92 2.54
C GLY A 86 -0.52 -4.15 2.09
N PHE A 87 -0.44 -2.85 2.42
CA PHE A 87 0.71 -1.99 2.16
C PHE A 87 1.97 -2.52 2.85
N ALA A 88 1.87 -2.83 4.14
CA ALA A 88 2.97 -3.38 4.94
C ALA A 88 3.54 -4.67 4.33
N LYS A 89 2.67 -5.63 3.99
CA LYS A 89 3.08 -6.91 3.41
C LYS A 89 3.74 -6.74 2.04
N ALA A 90 3.20 -5.86 1.20
CA ALA A 90 3.78 -5.57 -0.11
C ALA A 90 5.20 -5.00 0.03
N LEU A 91 5.41 -4.04 0.93
CA LEU A 91 6.74 -3.46 1.17
C LEU A 91 7.72 -4.50 1.71
N VAL A 92 7.35 -5.23 2.75
CA VAL A 92 8.28 -6.13 3.47
C VAL A 92 8.64 -7.37 2.65
N TYR A 93 7.68 -7.97 1.93
CA TYR A 93 7.89 -9.26 1.27
C TYR A 93 8.13 -9.16 -0.24
N GLU A 94 7.75 -8.05 -0.86
CA GLU A 94 7.72 -7.92 -2.32
C GLU A 94 8.47 -6.70 -2.85
N MET A 95 8.65 -5.64 -2.06
CA MET A 95 9.19 -4.35 -2.52
C MET A 95 10.26 -3.77 -1.58
N PRO A 96 11.40 -4.47 -1.38
CA PRO A 96 12.44 -4.05 -0.44
C PRO A 96 13.11 -2.71 -0.79
N TYR A 97 13.23 -2.34 -2.07
CA TYR A 97 13.83 -1.06 -2.48
C TYR A 97 12.90 0.11 -2.17
N THR A 98 11.59 -0.04 -2.41
CA THR A 98 10.59 0.96 -1.99
C THR A 98 10.58 1.10 -0.47
N LEU A 99 10.72 0.01 0.28
CA LEU A 99 10.82 0.06 1.74
C LEU A 99 12.08 0.82 2.20
N ALA A 100 13.24 0.55 1.61
CA ALA A 100 14.49 1.25 1.91
C ALA A 100 14.42 2.75 1.56
N ALA A 101 13.78 3.09 0.44
CA ALA A 101 13.57 4.48 0.02
C ALA A 101 12.60 5.23 0.97
N LEU A 102 11.59 4.55 1.50
CA LEU A 102 10.71 5.09 2.55
C LEU A 102 11.46 5.29 3.87
N GLU A 103 12.26 4.30 4.28
CA GLU A 103 13.03 4.35 5.53
C GLU A 103 14.07 5.47 5.55
N SER A 104 14.75 5.71 4.43
CA SER A 104 15.72 6.81 4.27
C SER A 104 15.08 8.19 4.09
N GLY A 105 13.75 8.25 3.92
CA GLY A 105 12.99 9.48 3.69
C GLY A 105 13.08 10.06 2.26
N VAL A 106 13.65 9.32 1.30
CA VAL A 106 13.59 9.69 -0.12
C VAL A 106 12.15 9.64 -0.63
N LEU A 107 11.37 8.67 -0.15
CA LEU A 107 9.95 8.59 -0.38
C LEU A 107 9.18 8.93 0.88
N SER A 108 8.16 9.77 0.73
CA SER A 108 7.10 9.87 1.73
C SER A 108 6.19 8.64 1.71
N GLU A 109 5.49 8.39 2.81
CA GLU A 109 4.51 7.29 2.93
C GLU A 109 3.48 7.33 1.80
N TRP A 110 3.01 8.53 1.45
CA TRP A 110 2.06 8.71 0.35
C TRP A 110 2.63 8.26 -0.99
N ARG A 111 3.88 8.62 -1.31
CA ARG A 111 4.53 8.20 -2.57
C ARG A 111 4.78 6.70 -2.60
N ALA A 112 5.23 6.11 -1.50
CA ALA A 112 5.35 4.66 -1.38
C ALA A 112 3.98 3.97 -1.59
N THR A 113 2.91 4.53 -1.02
CA THR A 113 1.53 4.03 -1.20
C THR A 113 1.11 4.04 -2.67
N LEU A 114 1.45 5.10 -3.42
CA LEU A 114 1.17 5.18 -4.86
C LEU A 114 1.88 4.07 -5.63
N ILE A 115 3.16 3.83 -5.35
CA ILE A 115 3.95 2.77 -6.01
C ILE A 115 3.32 1.39 -5.75
N VAL A 116 3.03 1.06 -4.49
CA VAL A 116 2.40 -0.21 -4.10
C VAL A 116 1.01 -0.36 -4.73
N ARG A 117 0.21 0.71 -4.75
CA ARG A 117 -1.12 0.70 -5.35
C ARG A 117 -1.08 0.42 -6.85
N GLU A 118 -0.12 1.00 -7.56
CA GLU A 118 0.01 0.83 -9.01
C GLU A 118 0.55 -0.56 -9.39
N SER A 119 1.26 -1.23 -8.49
CA SER A 119 1.80 -2.59 -8.67
C SER A 119 0.86 -3.71 -8.20
N ALA A 120 -0.29 -3.38 -7.61
CA ALA A 120 -1.17 -4.35 -6.93
C ALA A 120 -1.72 -5.48 -7.82
N CYS A 121 -1.73 -5.34 -9.15
CA CYS A 121 -2.18 -6.37 -10.09
C CYS A 121 -1.06 -7.19 -10.73
N LEU A 122 0.19 -6.91 -10.38
CA LEU A 122 1.37 -7.66 -10.85
C LEU A 122 1.56 -8.93 -10.02
N THR A 123 2.27 -9.91 -10.58
CA THR A 123 2.80 -11.05 -9.81
C THR A 123 3.84 -10.56 -8.80
N VAL A 124 4.23 -11.42 -7.86
CA VAL A 124 5.26 -11.07 -6.86
C VAL A 124 6.59 -10.82 -7.57
N GLU A 125 6.92 -11.64 -8.56
CA GLU A 125 8.14 -11.55 -9.37
C GLU A 125 8.19 -10.24 -10.16
N ASP A 126 7.09 -9.92 -10.87
CA ASP A 126 6.96 -8.67 -11.62
C ASP A 126 7.01 -7.46 -10.68
N ARG A 127 6.40 -7.57 -9.49
CA ARG A 127 6.42 -6.49 -8.49
C ARG A 127 7.84 -6.25 -7.98
N ARG A 128 8.64 -7.28 -7.74
CA ARG A 128 10.05 -7.17 -7.36
C ARG A 128 10.90 -6.53 -8.46
N ALA A 129 10.65 -6.90 -9.73
CA ALA A 129 11.32 -6.28 -10.86
C ALA A 129 10.97 -4.79 -10.98
N LEU A 130 9.69 -4.45 -10.85
CA LEU A 130 9.22 -3.06 -10.83
C LEU A 130 9.84 -2.28 -9.66
N ASP A 131 9.92 -2.87 -8.48
CA ASP A 131 10.51 -2.26 -7.30
C ASP A 131 11.97 -1.88 -7.52
N ALA A 132 12.78 -2.80 -8.05
CA ALA A 132 14.17 -2.55 -8.40
C ALA A 132 14.31 -1.46 -9.48
N GLU A 133 13.47 -1.47 -10.52
CA GLU A 133 13.49 -0.43 -11.57
C GLU A 133 13.14 0.96 -11.01
N MET A 134 12.14 1.01 -10.12
CA MET A 134 11.61 2.26 -9.59
C MET A 134 12.50 2.89 -8.53
N CYS A 135 12.97 2.06 -7.60
CA CYS A 135 13.57 2.49 -6.34
C CYS A 135 14.99 1.93 -6.11
N GLY A 136 15.52 1.08 -7.00
CA GLY A 136 16.88 0.54 -6.89
C GLY A 136 17.96 1.61 -7.03
N ASP A 137 17.62 2.73 -7.67
CA ASP A 137 18.44 3.94 -7.69
C ASP A 137 17.60 5.13 -7.22
N VAL A 138 17.74 5.44 -5.94
CA VAL A 138 16.95 6.46 -5.24
C VAL A 138 17.22 7.88 -5.76
N THR A 139 18.35 8.13 -6.39
CA THR A 139 18.67 9.45 -6.98
C THR A 139 17.70 9.80 -8.11
N LYS A 140 17.16 8.79 -8.81
CA LYS A 140 16.14 8.97 -9.87
C LYS A 140 14.76 9.35 -9.34
N LEU A 141 14.58 9.38 -8.02
CA LEU A 141 13.34 9.81 -7.37
C LEU A 141 13.41 11.27 -6.91
N ASP A 142 14.60 11.86 -6.87
CA ASP A 142 14.80 13.24 -6.46
C ASP A 142 14.12 14.22 -7.45
N GLY A 143 13.49 15.26 -6.91
CA GLY A 143 12.73 16.25 -7.68
C GLY A 143 11.46 15.73 -8.39
N LEU A 144 11.07 14.45 -8.24
CA LEU A 144 9.87 13.92 -8.89
C LEU A 144 8.58 14.31 -8.14
N GLY A 145 7.73 15.10 -8.79
CA GLY A 145 6.36 15.34 -8.31
C GLY A 145 5.48 14.09 -8.30
N ASN A 146 4.42 14.09 -7.47
CA ASN A 146 3.53 12.94 -7.25
C ASN A 146 2.94 12.35 -8.54
N GLY A 147 2.59 13.20 -9.53
CA GLY A 147 2.07 12.73 -10.82
C GLY A 147 3.09 11.92 -11.64
N ARG A 148 4.38 12.20 -11.50
CA ARG A 148 5.44 11.38 -12.14
C ARG A 148 5.61 10.05 -11.41
N ILE A 149 5.56 10.05 -10.08
CA ILE A 149 5.60 8.83 -9.26
C ILE A 149 4.43 7.90 -9.58
N GLU A 150 3.22 8.42 -9.79
CA GLU A 150 2.05 7.59 -10.18
C GLU A 150 2.18 7.04 -11.61
N ARG A 151 2.73 7.82 -12.54
CA ARG A 151 2.78 7.48 -13.96
C ARG A 151 3.95 6.57 -14.32
N LYS A 152 5.09 6.68 -13.62
CA LYS A 152 6.32 5.93 -13.92
C LYS A 152 6.10 4.40 -13.88
N PRO A 153 5.42 3.82 -12.87
CA PRO A 153 5.06 2.40 -12.87
C PRO A 153 4.21 1.98 -14.07
N ARG A 154 3.34 2.87 -14.58
CA ARG A 154 2.47 2.59 -15.74
C ARG A 154 3.22 2.61 -17.07
N ARG A 155 4.39 3.23 -17.12
CA ARG A 155 5.20 3.41 -18.33
C ARG A 155 6.41 2.48 -18.40
N SER A 156 6.82 1.92 -17.26
CA SER A 156 7.82 0.85 -17.17
C SER A 156 7.42 -0.35 -18.06
N PRO A 157 8.38 -1.06 -18.68
CA PRO A 157 8.15 -2.32 -19.38
C PRO A 157 7.30 -3.32 -18.59
N ILE A 158 7.54 -3.47 -17.29
CA ILE A 158 6.75 -4.33 -16.39
C ILE A 158 5.32 -3.78 -16.22
N GLY A 159 5.17 -2.47 -16.19
CA GLY A 159 3.88 -1.78 -16.19
C GLY A 159 2.97 -2.11 -17.38
N TRP A 160 3.53 -2.51 -18.53
CA TRP A 160 2.74 -2.92 -19.70
C TRP A 160 2.05 -4.29 -19.51
N ILE A 161 2.59 -5.16 -18.65
CA ILE A 161 1.99 -6.46 -18.30
C ILE A 161 0.59 -6.27 -17.70
N ARG A 162 0.42 -5.23 -16.87
CA ARG A 162 -0.89 -4.79 -16.34
C ARG A 162 -1.88 -4.41 -17.43
N ARG A 163 -1.43 -3.73 -18.49
CA ARG A 163 -2.33 -3.24 -19.54
C ARG A 163 -2.93 -4.42 -20.32
N ARG A 164 -2.14 -5.42 -20.70
CA ARG A 164 -2.61 -6.65 -21.40
C ARG A 164 -3.66 -7.43 -20.61
N SER A 165 -3.46 -7.59 -19.30
CA SER A 165 -4.39 -8.33 -18.45
C SER A 165 -5.67 -7.54 -18.07
N SER A 166 -5.66 -6.20 -18.21
CA SER A 166 -6.84 -5.35 -18.04
C SER A 166 -7.74 -5.28 -19.30
N THR A 167 -7.16 -5.30 -20.51
CA THR A 167 -7.92 -5.40 -21.76
C THR A 167 -8.61 -6.76 -21.91
N GLY A 168 -7.96 -7.85 -21.48
CA GLY A 168 -8.58 -9.19 -21.43
C GLY A 168 -9.80 -9.26 -20.50
N ARG A 169 -9.71 -8.70 -19.29
CA ARG A 169 -10.84 -8.66 -18.33
C ARG A 169 -12.00 -7.77 -18.76
N ARG A 170 -11.75 -6.66 -19.48
CA ARG A 170 -12.82 -5.84 -20.08
C ARG A 170 -13.54 -6.57 -21.21
N ARG A 171 -12.82 -7.36 -22.02
CA ARG A 171 -13.41 -8.16 -23.10
C ARG A 171 -14.21 -9.34 -22.54
N GLN A 172 -13.70 -10.04 -21.53
CA GLN A 172 -14.41 -11.12 -20.84
C GLN A 172 -15.71 -10.63 -20.19
N ARG A 173 -15.67 -9.53 -19.43
CA ARG A 173 -16.89 -8.93 -18.85
C ARG A 173 -17.86 -8.43 -19.91
N ARG A 174 -17.39 -7.97 -21.07
CA ARG A 174 -18.26 -7.57 -22.18
C ARG A 174 -18.96 -8.77 -22.82
N ILE A 175 -18.26 -9.90 -22.98
CA ILE A 175 -18.80 -11.17 -23.48
C ILE A 175 -19.82 -11.75 -22.49
N GLU A 176 -19.51 -11.76 -21.19
CA GLU A 176 -20.42 -12.19 -20.12
C GLU A 176 -21.67 -11.29 -20.02
N MET A 177 -21.52 -9.97 -20.22
CA MET A 177 -22.64 -9.02 -20.21
C MET A 177 -23.52 -9.08 -21.48
N SER A 178 -22.98 -9.53 -22.62
CA SER A 178 -23.78 -9.73 -23.85
C SER A 178 -24.57 -11.04 -23.86
N GLY A 179 -24.25 -12.00 -22.99
CA GLY A 179 -24.99 -13.26 -22.84
C GLY A 179 -26.21 -13.19 -21.91
N SER A 180 -26.32 -12.15 -21.07
CA SER A 180 -27.45 -11.97 -20.16
C SER A 180 -28.37 -10.86 -20.66
N GLY A 181 -29.33 -11.21 -21.52
CA GLY A 181 -30.43 -10.32 -21.85
C GLY A 181 -31.31 -10.06 -20.62
N ARG A 182 -31.06 -8.95 -19.90
CA ARG A 182 -32.06 -8.27 -19.05
C ARG A 182 -31.62 -6.84 -18.69
N ARG A 183 -32.44 -5.91 -19.21
CA ARG A 183 -32.68 -4.48 -18.98
C ARG A 183 -31.72 -3.68 -18.08
N ARG A 184 -31.24 -2.58 -18.69
CA ARG A 184 -30.48 -1.47 -18.13
C ARG A 184 -31.31 -0.66 -17.14
N THR A 185 -30.79 -0.40 -15.95
CA THR A 185 -30.93 0.89 -15.26
C THR A 185 -29.58 1.31 -14.70
N ALA A 186 -29.35 2.62 -14.76
CA ALA A 186 -28.07 3.29 -14.66
C ALA A 186 -27.36 3.08 -13.30
N TRP A 187 -26.05 2.87 -13.35
CA TRP A 187 -25.17 3.04 -12.19
C TRP A 187 -24.07 4.03 -12.54
N HIS A 188 -24.18 5.21 -11.94
CA HIS A 188 -23.14 6.21 -11.89
C HIS A 188 -21.88 5.66 -11.20
N ALA A 189 -20.74 6.11 -11.73
CA ALA A 189 -19.40 5.72 -11.39
C ALA A 189 -19.10 5.74 -9.88
N SER A 190 -18.76 4.57 -9.32
CA SER A 190 -18.03 4.46 -8.07
C SER A 190 -16.61 3.99 -8.37
N ARG A 191 -15.66 4.92 -8.26
CA ARG A 191 -14.23 4.70 -8.45
C ARG A 191 -13.70 3.77 -7.35
N CYS A 192 -13.24 2.58 -7.77
CA CYS A 192 -12.16 1.80 -7.16
C CYS A 192 -11.90 1.95 -5.64
N CYS A 193 -12.84 1.47 -4.82
CA CYS A 193 -12.56 0.85 -3.53
C CYS A 193 -13.81 0.08 -3.08
N CYS A 194 -13.64 -1.04 -2.37
CA CYS A 194 -14.67 -1.74 -1.59
C CYS A 194 -15.53 -2.90 -2.17
N ARG A 195 -15.38 -3.40 -3.41
CA ARG A 195 -16.19 -4.57 -3.88
C ARG A 195 -15.41 -5.85 -4.21
N CYS A 196 -14.75 -6.42 -3.21
CA CYS A 196 -14.28 -7.82 -3.24
C CYS A 196 -14.56 -8.64 -1.96
N ARG A 197 -15.46 -8.21 -1.08
CA ARG A 197 -15.96 -9.05 0.02
C ARG A 197 -17.48 -8.96 0.14
N ARG A 198 -18.18 -9.78 -0.65
CA ARG A 198 -19.54 -10.32 -0.38
C ARG A 198 -19.83 -11.41 -1.43
N ALA A 199 -19.12 -12.52 -1.29
CA ALA A 199 -19.57 -13.84 -1.71
C ALA A 199 -19.32 -14.75 -0.50
N SER A 200 -20.21 -15.72 -0.27
CA SER A 200 -20.31 -16.58 0.92
C SER A 200 -21.16 -16.04 2.08
N ALA A 201 -22.46 -15.88 1.83
CA ALA A 201 -23.50 -16.11 2.84
C ALA A 201 -24.85 -16.38 2.17
N PHE A 202 -25.03 -17.59 1.61
CA PHE A 202 -26.32 -18.30 1.64
C PHE A 202 -26.11 -19.74 1.11
N MET A 203 -26.20 -20.72 2.00
CA MET A 203 -26.33 -22.14 1.65
C MET A 203 -27.67 -22.58 2.22
N ARG A 204 -28.45 -23.31 1.40
CA ARG A 204 -29.41 -24.35 1.80
C ARG A 204 -30.65 -23.88 2.59
N ARG A 205 -31.76 -23.71 1.86
CA ARG A 205 -32.83 -24.71 1.83
C ARG A 205 -33.20 -24.97 0.39
#